data_AF-A0A955ULK5-F1
#
_entry.id   AF-A0A955ULK5-F1
#
_cell.length_a   1.000
_cell.length_b   1.000
_cell.length_c   1.000
_cell.angle_alpha   90.00
_cell.angle_beta   90.00
_cell.angle_gamma   90.00
#
_symmetry.space_group_name_H-M   'P 1'
#
loop_
_entity.id
_entity.type
_entity.pdbx_description
1 polymer ?
#
loop_
_entity_poly.entity_id
_entity_poly.type
_entity_poly.pdbx_seq_one_letter_code
_entity_poly.pdbx_strand_id
1 'polypeptide(L)'
;VNLSDLLIRHSSANHKRETIAFSKRRQSALYRLAIWSVWRNYVKDRSENRRRGTPAEALGIGTKALSVREVLARRLFPGRTRGIRGWLAECYFGRIGTRAIERCGAHEARYAV
;
A
#
# COMPACT_ATOMS: atom_id res chain seq x y z
N VAL A 1 -16.77 1.39 -14.92
CA VAL A 1 -15.62 0.87 -14.14
C VAL A 1 -14.49 1.88 -14.22
N ASN A 2 -13.89 2.32 -13.11
CA ASN A 2 -12.78 3.29 -13.09
C ASN A 2 -11.44 2.58 -13.41
N LEU A 3 -10.51 3.26 -14.09
CA LEU A 3 -9.15 2.77 -14.40
C LEU A 3 -8.44 2.15 -13.18
N SER A 4 -8.62 2.75 -12.00
CA SER A 4 -8.00 2.24 -10.77
C SER A 4 -8.45 0.81 -10.43
N ASP A 5 -9.73 0.49 -10.60
CA ASP A 5 -10.26 -0.85 -10.36
C ASP A 5 -9.64 -1.89 -11.31
N LEU A 6 -9.56 -1.55 -12.61
CA LEU A 6 -8.91 -2.40 -13.62
C LEU A 6 -7.45 -2.70 -13.26
N LEU A 7 -6.69 -1.66 -12.90
CA LEU A 7 -5.27 -1.80 -12.58
C LEU A 7 -5.04 -2.60 -11.29
N ILE A 8 -5.87 -2.38 -10.26
CA ILE A 8 -5.77 -3.13 -9.00
C ILE A 8 -6.05 -4.62 -9.23
N ARG A 9 -7.09 -4.95 -10.01
CA ARG A 9 -7.41 -6.34 -10.37
C ARG A 9 -6.33 -7.00 -11.23
N HIS A 10 -5.69 -6.24 -12.11
CA HIS A 10 -4.62 -6.77 -12.95
C HIS A 10 -3.32 -7.00 -12.17
N SER A 11 -2.95 -6.06 -11.28
CA SER A 11 -1.64 -6.05 -10.63
C SER A 11 -1.59 -6.71 -9.24
N SER A 12 -2.74 -6.96 -8.60
CA SER A 12 -2.77 -7.48 -7.24
C SER A 12 -3.51 -8.81 -7.14
N ALA A 13 -2.78 -9.86 -6.75
CA ALA A 13 -3.32 -11.23 -6.67
C ALA A 13 -4.52 -11.36 -5.73
N ASN A 14 -4.59 -10.60 -4.63
CA ASN A 14 -5.72 -10.63 -3.70
C ASN A 14 -7.02 -10.08 -4.31
N HIS A 15 -6.93 -9.26 -5.36
CA HIS A 15 -8.07 -8.75 -6.12
C HIS A 15 -8.34 -9.55 -7.40
N LYS A 16 -7.33 -10.22 -7.95
CA LYS A 16 -7.49 -11.15 -9.08
C LYS A 16 -8.10 -12.49 -8.66
N ARG A 17 -7.64 -13.02 -7.52
CA ARG A 17 -8.02 -14.33 -6.97
C ARG A 17 -8.61 -14.12 -5.57
N GLU A 18 -9.71 -13.38 -5.51
CA GLU A 18 -10.42 -13.04 -4.26
C GLU A 18 -10.86 -14.28 -3.47
N THR A 19 -10.92 -15.48 -4.08
CA THR A 19 -11.25 -16.71 -3.34
C THR A 19 -10.02 -17.38 -2.69
N ILE A 20 -8.82 -17.22 -3.25
CA ILE A 20 -7.63 -18.00 -2.86
C ILE A 20 -6.61 -17.14 -2.11
N ALA A 21 -6.42 -15.90 -2.53
CA ALA A 21 -5.34 -15.03 -2.07
C ALA A 21 -5.86 -13.74 -1.41
N PHE A 22 -7.11 -13.74 -0.96
CA PHE A 22 -7.72 -12.54 -0.39
C PHE A 22 -7.05 -12.12 0.92
N SER A 23 -7.07 -10.80 1.14
CA SER A 23 -6.55 -10.22 2.36
C SER A 23 -7.44 -10.64 3.54
N LYS A 24 -6.93 -11.54 4.40
CA LYS A 24 -7.67 -12.08 5.55
C LYS A 24 -8.17 -11.01 6.53
N ARG A 25 -7.57 -9.82 6.53
CA ARG A 25 -8.01 -8.64 7.32
C ARG A 25 -8.15 -7.42 6.42
N ARG A 26 -9.10 -6.52 6.71
CA ARG A 26 -9.33 -5.27 5.95
C ARG A 26 -8.08 -4.38 5.91
N GLN A 27 -7.38 -4.24 7.03
CA GLN A 27 -6.11 -3.52 7.10
C GLN A 27 -5.02 -4.10 6.17
N SER A 28 -5.05 -5.42 5.91
CA SER A 28 -4.14 -6.04 4.95
C SER A 28 -4.44 -5.63 3.50
N ALA A 29 -5.72 -5.47 3.16
CA ALA A 29 -6.11 -4.91 1.86
C ALA A 29 -5.64 -3.45 1.72
N LEU A 30 -5.77 -2.65 2.80
CA LEU A 30 -5.30 -1.27 2.83
C LEU A 30 -3.78 -1.16 2.62
N TYR A 31 -2.97 -2.06 3.19
CA TYR A 31 -1.52 -2.06 2.91
C TYR A 31 -1.20 -2.27 1.43
N ARG A 32 -1.89 -3.23 0.79
CA ARG A 32 -1.66 -3.51 -0.63
C ARG A 32 -2.06 -2.32 -1.49
N LEU A 33 -3.16 -1.65 -1.14
CA LEU A 33 -3.58 -0.41 -1.79
C LEU A 33 -2.57 0.72 -1.58
N ALA A 34 -2.01 0.89 -0.38
CA ALA A 34 -0.99 1.90 -0.12
C ALA A 34 0.27 1.67 -0.98
N ILE A 35 0.73 0.42 -1.08
CA ILE A 35 1.85 0.05 -1.96
C ILE A 35 1.49 0.33 -3.43
N TRP A 36 0.29 -0.06 -3.85
CA TRP A 36 -0.19 0.19 -5.21
C TRP A 36 -0.27 1.69 -5.51
N SER A 37 -0.70 2.53 -4.56
CA SER A 37 -0.76 3.98 -4.75
C SER A 37 0.62 4.59 -4.93
N VAL A 38 1.63 4.14 -4.20
CA VAL A 38 3.02 4.59 -4.41
C VAL A 38 3.50 4.17 -5.80
N TRP A 39 3.34 2.89 -6.15
CA TRP A 39 3.73 2.39 -7.47
C TRP A 39 3.02 3.12 -8.61
N ARG A 40 1.69 3.28 -8.53
CA ARG A 40 0.88 3.88 -9.59
C ARG A 40 1.23 5.34 -9.82
N ASN A 41 1.45 6.10 -8.75
CA ASN A 41 1.62 7.55 -8.83
C ASN A 41 3.06 7.99 -9.02
N TYR A 42 4.03 7.24 -8.49
CA TYR A 42 5.44 7.68 -8.46
C TYR A 42 6.38 6.79 -9.28
N VAL A 43 6.00 5.56 -9.65
CA VAL A 43 6.90 4.62 -10.36
C VAL A 43 6.39 4.36 -11.78
N LYS A 44 5.10 4.11 -11.93
CA LYS A 44 4.49 3.72 -13.20
C LYS A 44 4.15 4.93 -14.05
N ASP A 45 4.53 4.88 -15.32
CA ASP A 45 4.10 5.85 -16.31
C ASP A 45 2.56 5.88 -16.44
N ARG A 46 2.00 7.04 -16.79
CA ARG A 46 0.58 7.15 -17.09
C ARG A 46 0.19 6.51 -18.42
N SER A 47 1.13 6.26 -19.32
CA SER A 47 0.94 5.60 -20.62
C SER A 47 2.10 4.66 -20.96
N GLU A 48 1.82 3.36 -21.04
CA GLU A 48 2.81 2.34 -21.44
C GLU A 48 3.41 2.60 -22.84
N ASN A 49 2.55 3.01 -23.78
CA ASN A 49 2.97 3.19 -25.18
C ASN A 49 3.73 4.49 -25.40
N ARG A 50 3.34 5.58 -24.73
CA ARG A 50 3.84 6.92 -25.02
C ARG A 50 4.87 7.43 -24.02
N ARG A 51 5.07 6.76 -22.89
CA ARG A 51 6.03 7.11 -21.83
C ARG A 51 5.99 8.61 -21.48
N ARG A 52 4.87 9.06 -20.92
CA ARG A 52 4.55 10.48 -20.71
C ARG A 52 4.83 10.98 -19.30
N GLY A 53 5.61 10.23 -18.53
CA GLY A 53 5.85 10.48 -17.11
C GLY A 53 4.76 9.91 -16.21
N THR A 54 5.06 9.86 -14.93
CA THR A 54 4.16 9.39 -13.87
C THR A 54 3.05 10.41 -13.58
N PRO A 55 1.97 10.00 -12.90
CA PRO A 55 0.97 10.94 -12.39
C PRO A 55 1.57 12.03 -11.48
N ALA A 56 2.56 11.70 -10.64
CA ALA A 56 3.21 12.69 -9.78
C ALA A 56 3.99 13.74 -10.58
N GLU A 57 4.64 13.36 -11.68
CA GLU A 57 5.29 14.30 -12.60
C GLU A 57 4.28 15.21 -13.29
N ALA A 58 3.18 14.66 -13.79
CA ALA A 58 2.14 15.44 -14.44
C ALA A 58 1.48 16.48 -13.50
N LEU A 59 1.48 16.20 -12.18
CA LEU A 59 0.96 17.11 -11.15
C LEU A 59 2.05 18.05 -10.57
N GLY A 60 3.30 17.95 -11.02
CA GLY A 60 4.42 18.73 -10.48
C GLY A 60 4.80 18.37 -9.03
N ILE A 61 4.31 17.24 -8.52
CA ILE A 61 4.63 16.73 -7.17
C ILE A 61 6.02 16.06 -7.16
N GLY A 62 6.34 15.37 -8.25
CA GLY A 62 7.64 14.75 -8.48
C GLY A 62 8.31 15.33 -9.72
N THR A 63 9.64 15.34 -9.75
CA THR A 63 10.41 15.80 -10.91
C THR A 63 10.74 14.68 -11.90
N LYS A 64 10.65 13.42 -11.45
CA LYS A 64 10.90 12.22 -12.25
C LYS A 64 10.18 11.01 -11.65
N ALA A 65 10.05 9.95 -12.45
CA ALA A 65 9.67 8.64 -11.96
C ALA A 65 10.70 8.12 -10.93
N LEU A 66 10.21 7.58 -9.83
CA LEU A 66 11.02 6.92 -8.81
C LEU A 66 11.29 5.47 -9.19
N SER A 67 12.52 5.03 -8.98
CA SER A 67 12.87 3.60 -8.94
C SER A 67 12.45 2.96 -7.62
N VAL A 68 12.33 1.63 -7.60
CA VAL A 68 12.09 0.87 -6.36
C VAL A 68 13.18 1.14 -5.32
N ARG A 69 14.43 1.29 -5.77
CA ARG A 69 15.56 1.65 -4.90
C ARG A 69 15.33 3.01 -4.25
N GLU A 70 14.90 4.02 -5.00
CA GLU A 70 14.64 5.36 -4.45
C GLU A 70 13.46 5.36 -3.47
N VAL A 71 12.40 4.61 -3.77
CA VAL A 71 11.25 4.45 -2.85
C VAL A 71 11.70 3.85 -1.51
N LEU A 72 12.61 2.87 -1.55
CA LEU A 72 13.11 2.17 -0.37
C LEU A 72 14.43 2.76 0.18
N ALA A 73 14.94 3.84 -0.42
CA ALA A 73 16.26 4.39 -0.06
C ALA A 73 16.31 4.95 1.35
N ARG A 74 15.15 5.33 1.90
CA ARG A 74 15.02 5.90 3.25
C ARG A 74 14.11 5.04 4.09
N ARG A 75 14.64 4.58 5.22
CA ARG A 75 13.83 3.94 6.26
C ARG A 75 13.11 5.02 7.07
N LEU A 76 11.83 5.22 6.79
CA LEU A 76 10.98 6.10 7.60
C LEU A 76 10.47 5.33 8.81
N PHE A 77 10.67 5.90 10.00
CA PHE A 77 10.13 5.34 11.23
C PHE A 77 8.71 5.86 11.44
N PRO A 78 7.68 4.98 11.51
CA PRO A 78 6.28 5.40 11.62
C PRO A 78 6.03 6.36 12.79
N GLY A 79 6.63 6.09 13.96
CA GLY A 79 6.51 6.95 15.14
C GLY A 79 7.14 8.34 14.99
N ARG A 80 8.00 8.55 13.98
CA ARG A 80 8.60 9.86 13.66
C ARG A 80 7.91 10.56 12.49
N THR A 81 6.98 9.90 11.81
CA THR A 81 6.24 10.45 10.68
C THR A 81 4.96 11.12 11.17
N ARG A 82 4.82 12.43 10.95
CA ARG A 82 3.67 13.21 11.45
C ARG A 82 2.30 12.66 11.01
N GLY A 83 2.22 11.99 9.87
CA GLY A 83 0.97 11.50 9.27
C GLY A 83 0.43 10.17 9.79
N ILE A 84 1.20 9.36 10.52
CA ILE A 84 0.74 8.02 10.98
C ILE A 84 0.30 8.12 12.44
N ARG A 85 -0.98 8.45 12.67
CA ARG A 85 -1.57 8.64 14.02
C ARG A 85 -3.01 8.11 14.06
N GLY A 86 -3.54 7.95 15.28
CA GLY A 86 -4.92 7.54 15.53
C GLY A 86 -5.29 6.25 14.79
N TRP A 87 -6.44 6.25 14.12
CA TRP A 87 -6.91 5.09 13.35
C TRP A 87 -5.91 4.60 12.29
N LEU A 88 -5.17 5.51 11.63
CA LEU A 88 -4.18 5.10 10.62
C LEU A 88 -2.98 4.38 11.26
N ALA A 89 -2.60 4.74 12.48
CA ALA A 89 -1.58 4.01 13.23
C ALA A 89 -2.09 2.60 13.59
N GLU A 90 -3.35 2.47 14.02
CA GLU A 90 -3.96 1.16 14.29
C GLU A 90 -4.03 0.29 13.03
N CYS A 91 -4.35 0.88 11.87
CA CYS A 91 -4.21 0.21 10.57
C CYS A 91 -2.78 -0.25 10.34
N TYR A 92 -1.79 0.65 10.48
CA TYR A 92 -0.37 0.44 10.17
C TYR A 92 0.34 -0.56 11.10
N PHE A 93 -0.13 -0.74 12.32
CA PHE A 93 0.38 -1.78 13.22
C PHE A 93 -0.48 -3.04 13.20
N GLY A 94 -1.54 -3.06 12.39
CA GLY A 94 -2.42 -4.21 12.26
C GLY A 94 -3.24 -4.52 13.52
N ARG A 95 -3.56 -3.50 14.31
CA ARG A 95 -4.23 -3.60 15.61
C ARG A 95 -5.75 -3.48 15.54
N ILE A 96 -6.32 -3.24 14.36
CA ILE A 96 -7.78 -3.17 14.21
C ILE A 96 -8.35 -4.58 14.33
N GLY A 97 -9.12 -4.79 15.40
CA GLY A 97 -9.88 -6.02 15.61
C GLY A 97 -10.95 -6.22 14.54
N THR A 98 -11.09 -7.46 14.09
CA THR A 98 -12.22 -7.85 13.23
C THR A 98 -13.45 -8.06 14.10
N ARG A 99 -14.49 -7.21 13.94
CA ARG A 99 -15.71 -7.24 14.78
C ARG A 99 -16.37 -8.63 14.89
N ALA A 100 -16.30 -9.44 13.82
CA ALA A 100 -16.89 -10.78 13.79
C ALA A 100 -16.03 -11.87 14.46
N ILE A 101 -14.82 -11.54 14.92
CA ILE A 101 -13.89 -12.48 15.56
C ILE A 101 -13.81 -12.13 17.04
N GLU A 102 -14.33 -13.03 17.88
CA GLU A 102 -14.36 -12.87 19.35
C GLU A 102 -12.95 -12.68 19.95
N ARG A 103 -11.97 -13.47 19.50
CA ARG A 103 -10.57 -13.38 19.95
C ARG A 103 -9.66 -12.92 18.81
N CYS A 104 -9.39 -11.62 18.75
CA CYS A 104 -8.50 -11.03 17.74
C CYS A 104 -7.11 -10.75 18.33
N GLY A 105 -6.34 -11.81 18.58
CA GLY A 105 -4.99 -11.68 19.15
C GLY A 105 -4.05 -10.86 18.26
N ALA A 106 -3.31 -9.94 18.90
CA ALA A 106 -2.16 -9.28 18.29
C ALA A 106 -0.94 -10.18 18.44
N HIS A 107 -0.14 -10.30 17.38
CA HIS A 107 1.15 -10.98 17.49
C HIS A 107 2.17 -9.98 18.03
N GLU A 108 2.72 -10.28 19.19
CA GLU A 108 3.84 -9.54 19.75
C GLU A 108 5.15 -10.19 19.31
N ALA A 109 6.12 -9.37 18.91
CA ALA A 109 7.45 -9.88 18.63
C ALA A 109 8.06 -10.41 19.93
N ARG A 110 8.43 -11.69 19.94
CA ARG A 110 9.25 -12.25 21.01
C ARG A 110 10.71 -12.07 20.63
N TYR A 111 11.50 -11.50 21.53
CA TYR A 111 12.96 -11.49 21.36
C TYR A 111 13.45 -12.93 21.30
N ALA A 112 14.37 -13.22 20.38
CA ALA A 112 15.10 -14.47 20.42
C ALA A 112 15.94 -14.46 21.71
N VAL A 113 15.68 -15.44 22.57
CA VAL A 113 16.48 -15.71 23.77
C VAL A 113 17.67 -16.56 23.35
#